data_AF-A0AA40DVV9-F1
#
_entry.id   AF-A0AA40DVV9-F1
#
_cell.length_a   1.000
_cell.length_b   1.000
_cell.length_c   1.000
_cell.angle_alpha   90.00
_cell.angle_beta   90.00
_cell.angle_gamma   90.00
#
_symmetry.space_group_name_H-M   'P 1'
#
loop_
_entity.id
_entity.type
_entity.pdbx_description
1 polymer ?
#
loop_
_entity_poly.entity_id
_entity_poly.type
_entity_poly.pdbx_seq_one_letter_code
_entity_poly.pdbx_strand_id
1 'polypeptide(L)'
;MAFFSSFFFFWACSTRCHPNFFHFPVSHILCHRLWVCGLCRVQHAVQEVSTMSLRADTLDDIPGFPGDFDDFVGDFQRQNELNLARMKAFHDRLFNLSKLYSDVRRDLERERIAGRHAQQHAEELEQKFRYLEESTARSAFALVLIDADADAYLFDEKYYEDPTEGGERAAVDLRAAVRAYLQSVDASLAGLPIIVKAFASGEGLAYLLSKAGMTSRADSQDMVSRFTRGFSQADDMVDFVLVGKGKDRADHKLMGAFRQFAESPSCRRVLLAGCHDNGYVRMLEKYAHHNRTVADKVTLVKSFQTGSEFASLRFASTTMETVFRNRPLQVYGGPPMTPLATPSTTPVTSPMTPVLGAQYVPIPILGRMTP
;
A
#
# COMPACT_ATOMS: atom_id res chain seq x y z
N MET A 1 17.72 -63.77 16.52
CA MET A 1 17.41 -64.92 17.38
C MET A 1 16.87 -64.34 18.69
N ALA A 2 15.55 -64.32 18.90
CA ALA A 2 14.78 -65.38 19.56
C ALA A 2 15.12 -65.46 21.07
N PHE A 3 14.23 -65.53 22.06
CA PHE A 3 12.76 -65.56 22.22
C PHE A 3 12.51 -65.76 23.75
N PHE A 4 11.30 -65.44 24.26
CA PHE A 4 10.67 -65.95 25.52
C PHE A 4 11.27 -65.51 26.89
N SER A 5 10.54 -65.34 28.01
CA SER A 5 9.15 -65.61 28.42
C SER A 5 8.84 -64.86 29.75
N SER A 6 7.58 -64.44 29.90
CA SER A 6 6.71 -64.31 31.10
C SER A 6 7.26 -64.58 32.51
N PHE A 7 6.81 -63.81 33.52
CA PHE A 7 5.87 -64.27 34.56
C PHE A 7 5.54 -63.17 35.60
N PHE A 8 4.24 -63.07 35.91
CA PHE A 8 3.54 -62.62 37.12
C PHE A 8 4.32 -62.02 38.29
N PHE A 9 3.84 -60.88 38.81
CA PHE A 9 3.97 -60.56 40.25
C PHE A 9 2.69 -59.95 40.84
N PHE A 10 2.17 -60.68 41.83
CA PHE A 10 1.28 -60.25 42.90
C PHE A 10 1.81 -58.97 43.57
N TRP A 11 0.93 -58.00 43.89
CA TRP A 11 1.25 -56.99 44.90
C TRP A 11 0.21 -56.98 46.01
N ALA A 12 0.62 -57.50 47.17
CA ALA A 12 -0.05 -57.42 48.46
C ALA A 12 -0.04 -55.99 49.03
N CYS A 13 -1.21 -55.48 49.39
CA CYS A 13 -1.36 -54.19 50.04
C CYS A 13 -0.71 -54.22 51.43
N SER A 14 0.37 -53.45 51.64
CA SER A 14 0.93 -53.16 52.97
C SER A 14 0.98 -51.66 53.18
N THR A 15 0.22 -51.21 54.18
CA THR A 15 0.13 -49.84 54.67
C THR A 15 1.36 -49.46 55.48
N ARG A 16 2.12 -48.45 55.04
CA ARG A 16 2.92 -47.58 55.94
C ARG A 16 3.00 -46.17 55.36
N CYS A 17 2.44 -45.20 56.11
CA CYS A 17 2.60 -43.78 55.86
C CYS A 17 3.84 -43.26 56.59
N HIS A 18 4.63 -42.40 55.93
CA HIS A 18 5.48 -41.38 56.58
C HIS A 18 5.51 -40.13 55.66
N PRO A 19 5.68 -38.91 56.21
CA PRO A 19 5.20 -37.69 55.59
C PRO A 19 6.31 -36.91 54.88
N ASN A 20 5.90 -36.22 53.80
CA ASN A 20 6.32 -34.88 53.35
C ASN A 20 6.58 -34.78 51.84
N PHE A 21 6.10 -33.66 51.28
CA PHE A 21 6.40 -33.06 49.97
C PHE A 21 5.73 -33.66 48.71
N PHE A 22 4.57 -33.12 48.28
CA PHE A 22 4.45 -32.01 47.31
C PHE A 22 2.97 -31.77 46.96
N HIS A 23 2.59 -30.50 46.82
CA HIS A 23 1.25 -30.01 46.48
C HIS A 23 0.88 -30.30 45.02
N PHE A 24 -0.13 -31.15 44.81
CA PHE A 24 -0.98 -31.24 43.61
C PHE A 24 -2.41 -31.61 44.06
N PRO A 25 -3.48 -31.30 43.29
CA PRO A 25 -4.84 -31.26 43.82
C PRO A 25 -5.36 -32.68 44.09
N VAL A 26 -5.54 -32.99 45.38
CA VAL A 26 -5.85 -34.33 45.92
C VAL A 26 -7.35 -34.69 45.85
N SER A 27 -8.19 -33.83 45.26
CA SER A 27 -9.65 -34.04 45.26
C SER A 27 -10.12 -35.18 44.34
N HIS A 28 -9.43 -35.45 43.23
CA HIS A 28 -9.84 -36.50 42.28
C HIS A 28 -9.44 -37.92 42.70
N ILE A 29 -8.29 -38.07 43.38
CA ILE A 29 -7.75 -39.41 43.75
C ILE A 29 -8.45 -39.97 45.00
N LEU A 30 -8.82 -39.12 45.96
CA LEU A 30 -9.59 -39.53 47.15
C LEU A 30 -11.01 -39.97 46.78
N CYS A 31 -11.66 -39.28 45.84
CA CYS A 31 -13.01 -39.63 45.40
C CYS A 31 -13.05 -40.98 44.66
N HIS A 32 -12.03 -41.28 43.84
CA HIS A 32 -11.93 -42.56 43.14
C HIS A 32 -11.61 -43.73 44.10
N ARG A 33 -10.79 -43.50 45.14
CA ARG A 33 -10.48 -44.52 46.16
C ARG A 33 -11.66 -44.84 47.07
N LEU A 34 -12.46 -43.84 47.47
CA LEU A 34 -13.67 -44.06 48.25
C LEU A 34 -14.76 -44.79 47.44
N TRP A 35 -14.85 -44.52 46.14
CA TRP A 35 -15.82 -45.19 45.27
C TRP A 35 -15.45 -46.65 44.97
N VAL A 36 -14.18 -46.94 44.69
CA VAL A 36 -13.69 -48.33 44.52
C VAL A 36 -13.83 -49.14 45.81
N CYS A 37 -13.63 -48.52 46.98
CA CYS A 37 -13.82 -49.19 48.28
C CYS A 37 -15.30 -49.45 48.61
N GLY A 38 -16.20 -48.54 48.20
CA GLY A 38 -17.65 -48.72 48.30
C GLY A 38 -18.19 -49.80 47.37
N LEU A 39 -17.75 -49.84 46.11
CA LEU A 39 -18.11 -50.89 45.15
C LEU A 39 -17.57 -52.26 45.56
N CYS A 40 -16.36 -52.34 46.11
CA CYS A 40 -15.82 -53.59 46.66
C CYS A 40 -16.66 -54.09 47.84
N ARG A 41 -17.13 -53.21 48.75
CA ARG A 41 -18.02 -53.62 49.86
C ARG A 41 -19.39 -54.08 49.39
N VAL A 42 -19.94 -53.47 48.34
CA VAL A 42 -21.22 -53.89 47.75
C VAL A 42 -21.05 -55.23 47.02
N GLN A 43 -19.96 -55.44 46.27
CA GLN A 43 -19.66 -56.74 45.67
C GLN A 43 -19.40 -57.83 46.72
N HIS A 44 -18.68 -57.53 47.81
CA HIS A 44 -18.49 -58.49 48.91
C HIS A 44 -19.80 -58.82 49.64
N ALA A 45 -20.68 -57.84 49.83
CA ALA A 45 -22.00 -58.06 50.43
C ALA A 45 -22.93 -58.87 49.51
N VAL A 46 -22.87 -58.67 48.19
CA VAL A 46 -23.60 -59.48 47.22
C VAL A 46 -23.06 -60.91 47.17
N GLN A 47 -21.75 -61.11 47.32
CA GLN A 47 -21.10 -62.43 47.33
C GLN A 47 -21.33 -63.21 48.65
N GLU A 48 -21.46 -62.53 49.79
CA GLU A 48 -21.91 -63.14 51.06
C GLU A 48 -23.38 -63.56 51.00
N VAL A 49 -24.24 -62.79 50.32
CA VAL A 49 -25.65 -63.17 50.11
C VAL A 49 -25.77 -64.33 49.10
N SER A 50 -24.92 -64.40 48.07
CA SER A 50 -24.88 -65.54 47.14
C SER A 50 -24.26 -66.83 47.69
N THR A 51 -23.59 -66.80 48.85
CA THR A 51 -22.96 -67.99 49.46
C THR A 51 -23.67 -68.52 50.71
N MET A 52 -24.72 -67.86 51.18
CA MET A 52 -25.66 -68.49 52.12
C MET A 52 -26.58 -69.46 51.37
N SER A 53 -26.10 -70.67 51.15
CA SER A 53 -26.96 -71.84 50.94
C SER A 53 -27.75 -72.07 52.22
N LEU A 54 -28.91 -71.42 52.33
CA LEU A 54 -29.91 -71.79 53.30
C LEU A 54 -30.43 -73.16 52.89
N ARG A 55 -30.19 -74.16 53.74
CA ARG A 55 -30.87 -75.46 53.69
C ARG A 55 -32.38 -75.19 53.73
N ALA A 56 -33.02 -75.29 52.58
CA ALA A 56 -34.47 -75.40 52.46
C ALA A 56 -34.85 -76.85 52.72
N ASP A 57 -34.82 -77.27 53.98
CA ASP A 57 -35.48 -78.50 54.41
C ASP A 57 -35.92 -78.31 55.88
N THR A 58 -37.23 -78.41 56.09
CA THR A 58 -37.96 -78.35 57.37
C THR A 58 -38.21 -76.96 57.96
N LEU A 59 -39.24 -76.27 57.48
CA LEU A 59 -40.06 -75.33 58.28
C LEU A 59 -41.39 -74.99 57.57
N ASP A 60 -42.10 -76.03 57.11
CA ASP A 60 -43.54 -75.92 56.90
C ASP A 60 -44.22 -76.16 58.26
N ASP A 61 -44.49 -75.06 58.98
CA ASP A 61 -45.61 -74.90 59.94
C ASP A 61 -45.31 -73.80 60.97
N ILE A 62 -45.46 -72.52 60.56
CA ILE A 62 -45.73 -71.40 61.47
C ILE A 62 -46.86 -70.54 60.86
N PRO A 63 -48.07 -70.52 61.45
CA PRO A 63 -49.20 -69.79 60.90
C PRO A 63 -49.11 -68.30 61.26
N GLY A 64 -49.17 -67.43 60.24
CA GLY A 64 -49.27 -65.98 60.42
C GLY A 64 -48.24 -65.12 59.67
N PHE A 65 -47.36 -65.71 58.86
CA PHE A 65 -46.51 -64.96 57.94
C PHE A 65 -47.23 -64.78 56.59
N PRO A 66 -47.58 -63.56 56.17
CA PRO A 66 -48.20 -63.35 54.88
C PRO A 66 -47.13 -63.50 53.78
N GLY A 67 -47.40 -64.35 52.79
CA GLY A 67 -46.85 -64.32 51.42
C GLY A 67 -45.35 -64.02 51.25
N ASP A 68 -44.59 -65.09 51.05
CA ASP A 68 -43.38 -65.20 50.21
C ASP A 68 -42.16 -64.32 50.57
N PHE A 69 -41.30 -64.85 51.46
CA PHE A 69 -40.00 -64.24 51.80
C PHE A 69 -39.08 -64.11 50.57
N ASP A 70 -39.19 -65.02 49.60
CA ASP A 70 -38.42 -64.97 48.36
C ASP A 70 -38.85 -63.77 47.48
N ASP A 71 -40.13 -63.42 47.47
CA ASP A 71 -40.63 -62.21 46.79
C ASP A 71 -40.08 -60.94 47.45
N PHE A 72 -40.02 -60.88 48.80
CA PHE A 72 -39.43 -59.74 49.51
C PHE A 72 -37.93 -59.58 49.21
N VAL A 73 -37.16 -60.67 49.19
CA VAL A 73 -35.73 -60.65 48.85
C VAL A 73 -35.53 -60.24 47.38
N GLY A 74 -36.37 -60.74 46.46
CA GLY A 74 -36.35 -60.36 45.05
C GLY A 74 -36.69 -58.88 44.82
N ASP A 75 -37.68 -58.34 45.53
CA ASP A 75 -38.04 -56.92 45.49
C ASP A 75 -36.95 -56.02 46.07
N PHE A 76 -36.32 -56.43 47.18
CA PHE A 76 -35.19 -55.73 47.77
C PHE A 76 -33.97 -55.70 46.83
N GLN A 77 -33.64 -56.83 46.19
CA GLN A 77 -32.57 -56.91 45.19
C GLN A 77 -32.86 -55.99 44.00
N ARG A 78 -34.09 -56.04 43.45
CA ARG A 78 -34.52 -55.18 42.33
C ARG A 78 -34.45 -53.70 42.72
N GLN A 79 -34.88 -53.34 43.93
CA GLN A 79 -34.80 -51.97 44.43
C GLN A 79 -33.34 -51.51 44.59
N ASN A 80 -32.45 -52.38 45.06
CA ASN A 80 -31.04 -52.08 45.20
C ASN A 80 -30.34 -51.89 43.84
N GLU A 81 -30.66 -52.72 42.84
CA GLU A 81 -30.19 -52.57 41.46
C GLU A 81 -30.67 -51.27 40.82
N LEU A 82 -31.96 -50.93 40.99
CA LEU A 82 -32.51 -49.67 40.53
C LEU A 82 -31.84 -48.47 41.22
N ASN A 83 -31.58 -48.57 42.52
CA ASN A 83 -30.87 -47.53 43.27
C ASN A 83 -29.42 -47.38 42.78
N LEU A 84 -28.72 -48.48 42.53
CA LEU A 84 -27.36 -48.46 41.99
C LEU A 84 -27.33 -47.87 40.57
N ALA A 85 -28.29 -48.22 39.72
CA ALA A 85 -28.42 -47.67 38.37
C ALA A 85 -28.71 -46.16 38.41
N ARG A 86 -29.60 -45.71 39.31
CA ARG A 86 -29.87 -44.27 39.54
C ARG A 86 -28.62 -43.54 40.04
N MET A 87 -27.88 -44.14 40.98
CA MET A 87 -26.67 -43.55 41.52
C MET A 87 -25.56 -43.44 40.47
N LYS A 88 -25.41 -44.46 39.61
CA LYS A 88 -24.48 -44.42 38.47
C LYS A 88 -24.87 -43.34 37.46
N ALA A 89 -26.14 -43.28 37.06
CA ALA A 89 -26.62 -42.25 36.13
C ALA A 89 -26.44 -40.83 36.70
N PHE A 90 -26.64 -40.65 38.01
CA PHE A 90 -26.38 -39.38 38.68
C PHE A 90 -24.89 -39.03 38.71
N HIS A 91 -24.03 -40.00 39.03
CA HIS A 91 -22.57 -39.83 38.98
C HIS A 91 -22.09 -39.42 37.59
N ASP A 92 -22.53 -40.12 36.54
CA ASP A 92 -22.15 -39.83 35.17
C ASP A 92 -22.58 -38.42 34.75
N ARG A 93 -23.78 -37.98 35.16
CA ARG A 93 -24.25 -36.60 34.93
C ARG A 93 -23.39 -35.57 35.65
N LEU A 94 -23.07 -35.79 36.94
CA LEU A 94 -22.21 -34.88 37.71
C LEU A 94 -20.79 -34.82 37.12
N PHE A 95 -20.25 -35.96 36.70
CA PHE A 95 -18.94 -36.03 36.07
C PHE A 95 -18.92 -35.24 34.75
N ASN A 96 -19.92 -35.46 33.89
CA ASN A 96 -20.05 -34.74 32.62
C ASN A 96 -20.23 -33.23 32.83
N LEU A 97 -21.05 -32.83 33.81
CA LEU A 97 -21.26 -31.42 34.12
C LEU A 97 -19.98 -30.76 34.66
N SER A 98 -19.23 -31.45 35.53
CA SER A 98 -17.93 -30.99 36.04
C SER A 98 -16.91 -30.83 34.92
N LYS A 99 -16.87 -31.79 33.98
CA LYS A 99 -16.01 -31.72 32.80
C LYS A 99 -16.38 -30.52 31.91
N LEU A 100 -17.65 -30.38 31.56
CA LEU A 100 -18.14 -29.27 30.73
C LEU A 100 -17.84 -27.91 31.38
N TYR A 101 -18.06 -27.79 32.69
CA TYR A 101 -17.75 -26.58 33.43
C TYR A 101 -16.24 -26.25 33.39
N SER A 102 -15.37 -27.25 33.55
CA SER A 102 -13.92 -27.08 33.44
C SER A 102 -13.50 -26.61 32.05
N ASP A 103 -14.06 -27.21 30.99
CA ASP A 103 -13.75 -26.87 29.61
C ASP A 103 -14.23 -25.46 29.25
N VAL A 104 -15.48 -25.11 29.58
CA VAL A 104 -16.02 -23.75 29.39
C VAL A 104 -15.19 -22.70 30.13
N ARG A 105 -14.72 -23.02 31.35
CA ARG A 105 -13.83 -22.09 32.08
C ARG A 105 -12.50 -21.88 31.39
N ARG A 106 -11.91 -22.93 30.81
CA ARG A 106 -10.65 -22.82 30.05
C ARG A 106 -10.84 -22.01 28.80
N ASP A 107 -11.93 -22.24 28.07
CA ASP A 107 -12.23 -21.50 26.83
C ASP A 107 -12.53 -20.03 27.12
N LEU A 108 -13.30 -19.73 28.17
CA LEU A 108 -13.51 -18.35 28.60
C LEU A 108 -12.21 -17.64 28.97
N GLU A 109 -11.27 -18.33 29.64
CA GLU A 109 -9.97 -17.73 29.96
C GLU A 109 -9.11 -17.51 28.71
N ARG A 110 -9.12 -18.46 27.77
CA ARG A 110 -8.45 -18.30 26.47
C ARG A 110 -8.98 -17.09 25.72
N GLU A 111 -10.31 -16.94 25.63
CA GLU A 111 -10.95 -15.79 24.98
C GLU A 111 -10.61 -14.48 25.69
N ARG A 112 -10.56 -14.46 27.03
CA ARG A 112 -10.14 -13.27 27.78
C ARG A 112 -8.69 -12.89 27.50
N ILE A 113 -7.79 -13.85 27.46
CA ILE A 113 -6.38 -13.63 27.13
C ILE A 113 -6.26 -13.12 25.70
N ALA A 114 -6.93 -13.77 24.75
CA ALA A 114 -6.95 -13.36 23.34
C ALA A 114 -7.50 -11.95 23.17
N GLY A 115 -8.61 -11.62 23.83
CA GLY A 115 -9.21 -10.28 23.82
C GLY A 115 -8.27 -9.21 24.36
N ARG A 116 -7.58 -9.48 25.48
CA ARG A 116 -6.57 -8.55 26.02
C ARG A 116 -5.41 -8.33 25.05
N HIS A 117 -4.88 -9.40 24.44
CA HIS A 117 -3.81 -9.28 23.47
C HIS A 117 -4.23 -8.55 22.20
N ALA A 118 -5.45 -8.82 21.69
CA ALA A 118 -5.98 -8.13 20.52
C ALA A 118 -6.17 -6.63 20.80
N GLN A 119 -6.68 -6.28 21.98
CA GLN A 119 -6.82 -4.88 22.39
C GLN A 119 -5.46 -4.18 22.49
N GLN A 120 -4.48 -4.80 23.17
CA GLN A 120 -3.12 -4.24 23.26
C GLN A 120 -2.51 -4.05 21.88
N HIS A 121 -2.66 -5.02 20.99
CA HIS A 121 -2.12 -4.94 19.63
C HIS A 121 -2.80 -3.83 18.82
N ALA A 122 -4.12 -3.66 18.95
CA ALA A 122 -4.85 -2.57 18.32
C ALA A 122 -4.34 -1.19 18.81
N GLU A 123 -4.18 -1.01 20.12
CA GLU A 123 -3.66 0.22 20.72
C GLU A 123 -2.22 0.52 20.24
N GLU A 124 -1.36 -0.49 20.14
CA GLU A 124 -0.01 -0.34 19.59
C GLU A 124 -0.01 0.06 18.11
N LEU A 125 -0.87 -0.55 17.31
CA LEU A 125 -0.99 -0.22 15.89
C LEU A 125 -1.53 1.20 15.69
N GLU A 126 -2.50 1.63 16.49
CA GLU A 126 -3.01 3.00 16.47
C GLU A 126 -1.93 4.01 16.84
N GLN A 127 -1.11 3.73 17.85
CA GLN A 127 0.01 4.59 18.23
C GLN A 127 1.04 4.68 17.10
N LYS A 128 1.40 3.55 16.48
CA LYS A 128 2.31 3.52 15.33
C LYS A 128 1.74 4.27 14.14
N PHE A 129 0.44 4.13 13.88
CA PHE A 129 -0.24 4.82 12.80
C PHE A 129 -0.22 6.34 13.00
N ARG A 130 -0.62 6.82 14.18
CA ARG A 130 -0.54 8.26 14.54
C ARG A 130 0.87 8.81 14.38
N TYR A 131 1.87 8.07 14.86
CA TYR A 131 3.28 8.46 14.70
C TYR A 131 3.70 8.61 13.23
N LEU A 132 3.28 7.67 12.36
CA LEU A 132 3.58 7.72 10.93
C LEU A 132 2.85 8.86 10.23
N GLU A 133 1.59 9.12 10.57
CA GLU A 133 0.82 10.24 10.05
C GLU A 133 1.47 11.57 10.41
N GLU A 134 1.80 11.77 11.69
CA GLU A 134 2.49 12.98 12.17
C GLU A 134 3.86 13.15 11.52
N SER A 135 4.63 12.06 11.36
CA SER A 135 5.94 12.10 10.70
C SER A 135 5.82 12.51 9.22
N THR A 136 4.80 12.01 8.53
CA THR A 136 4.51 12.38 7.14
C THR A 136 4.06 13.84 7.04
N ALA A 137 3.23 14.30 7.97
CA ALA A 137 2.78 15.69 8.03
C ALA A 137 3.94 16.66 8.32
N ARG A 138 4.84 16.34 9.25
CA ARG A 138 6.02 17.16 9.56
C ARG A 138 7.01 17.25 8.40
N SER A 139 7.11 16.22 7.57
CA SER A 139 7.99 16.18 6.40
C SER A 139 7.31 16.65 5.13
N ALA A 140 6.10 17.21 5.20
CA ALA A 140 5.31 17.57 4.04
C ALA A 140 5.92 18.74 3.25
N PHE A 141 5.83 18.70 1.92
CA PHE A 141 6.31 19.78 1.04
C PHE A 141 5.51 19.86 -0.27
N ALA A 142 5.65 20.99 -0.96
CA ALA A 142 5.27 21.18 -2.35
C ALA A 142 6.52 21.15 -3.25
N LEU A 143 6.41 20.56 -4.43
CA LEU A 143 7.50 20.45 -5.40
C LEU A 143 7.18 21.25 -6.65
N VAL A 144 8.18 21.96 -7.19
CA VAL A 144 8.14 22.62 -8.48
C VAL A 144 9.25 22.05 -9.35
N LEU A 145 8.89 21.51 -10.50
CA LEU A 145 9.81 20.98 -11.50
C LEU A 145 9.74 21.84 -12.75
N ILE A 146 10.88 22.34 -13.22
CA ILE A 146 10.96 23.25 -14.37
C ILE A 146 11.91 22.67 -15.41
N ASP A 147 11.43 22.65 -16.64
CA ASP A 147 12.21 22.42 -17.85
C ASP A 147 12.78 23.76 -18.35
N ALA A 148 13.94 24.13 -17.82
CA ALA A 148 14.44 25.50 -17.86
C ALA A 148 15.32 25.81 -19.10
N ASP A 149 15.55 24.86 -20.00
CA ASP A 149 16.09 25.09 -21.35
C ASP A 149 15.03 24.99 -22.45
N ALA A 150 13.75 25.07 -22.08
CA ALA A 150 12.64 25.26 -23.01
C ALA A 150 12.27 26.74 -23.16
N ASP A 151 12.04 27.20 -24.40
CA ASP A 151 11.56 28.58 -24.69
C ASP A 151 10.29 28.90 -23.87
N ALA A 152 9.37 27.94 -23.81
CA ALA A 152 8.12 28.06 -23.06
C ALA A 152 8.30 28.34 -21.55
N TYR A 153 9.43 27.96 -20.94
CA TYR A 153 9.65 28.11 -19.50
C TYR A 153 10.88 28.96 -19.19
N LEU A 154 11.32 29.75 -20.17
CA LEU A 154 12.35 30.75 -19.97
C LEU A 154 11.82 31.85 -19.04
N PHE A 155 12.63 32.27 -18.09
CA PHE A 155 12.28 33.36 -17.18
C PHE A 155 12.11 34.68 -17.93
N ASP A 156 11.33 35.60 -17.36
CA ASP A 156 11.13 36.93 -17.92
C ASP A 156 12.46 37.68 -18.13
N GLU A 157 12.51 38.54 -19.16
CA GLU A 157 13.68 39.31 -19.60
C GLU A 157 14.29 40.11 -18.45
N LYS A 158 13.45 40.63 -17.55
CA LYS A 158 13.87 41.44 -16.38
C LYS A 158 14.84 40.72 -15.43
N TYR A 159 14.84 39.39 -15.41
CA TYR A 159 15.73 38.61 -14.54
C TYR A 159 17.12 38.38 -15.13
N TYR A 160 17.33 38.70 -16.42
CA TYR A 160 18.62 38.52 -17.09
C TYR A 160 19.42 39.82 -17.21
N GLU A 161 18.82 40.99 -16.89
CA GLU A 161 19.49 42.29 -16.93
C GLU A 161 20.69 42.37 -15.96
N ASP A 162 20.50 41.89 -14.73
CA ASP A 162 21.59 41.53 -13.81
C ASP A 162 21.48 40.04 -13.50
N PRO A 163 22.30 39.17 -14.13
CA PRO A 163 22.14 37.74 -13.97
C PRO A 163 22.27 37.27 -12.52
N THR A 164 23.16 37.87 -11.72
CA THR A 164 23.41 37.38 -10.35
C THR A 164 22.22 37.69 -9.45
N GLU A 165 21.84 38.97 -9.34
CA GLU A 165 20.69 39.38 -8.51
C GLU A 165 19.36 38.94 -9.13
N GLY A 166 19.29 38.93 -10.46
CA GLY A 166 18.10 38.53 -11.20
C GLY A 166 17.78 37.05 -11.04
N GLY A 167 18.79 36.18 -10.97
CA GLY A 167 18.60 34.78 -10.58
C GLY A 167 17.98 34.65 -9.19
N GLU A 168 18.48 35.42 -8.22
CA GLU A 168 17.94 35.44 -6.85
C GLU A 168 16.50 35.95 -6.82
N ARG A 169 16.23 37.08 -7.48
CA ARG A 169 14.87 37.63 -7.62
C ARG A 169 13.92 36.65 -8.32
N ALA A 170 14.36 35.96 -9.36
CA ALA A 170 13.55 34.96 -10.06
C ALA A 170 13.13 33.80 -9.15
N ALA A 171 14.04 33.31 -8.31
CA ALA A 171 13.74 32.27 -7.34
C ALA A 171 12.73 32.74 -6.27
N VAL A 172 12.92 33.96 -5.75
CA VAL A 172 12.01 34.57 -4.76
C VAL A 172 10.62 34.77 -5.34
N ASP A 173 10.53 35.39 -6.53
CA ASP A 173 9.27 35.68 -7.20
C ASP A 173 8.54 34.39 -7.61
N LEU A 174 9.27 33.37 -8.08
CA LEU A 174 8.71 32.06 -8.35
C LEU A 174 8.09 31.43 -7.10
N ARG A 175 8.79 31.43 -5.96
CA ARG A 175 8.26 30.87 -4.72
C ARG A 175 7.05 31.65 -4.22
N ALA A 176 7.06 32.98 -4.36
CA ALA A 176 5.91 33.81 -4.01
C ALA A 176 4.69 33.48 -4.88
N ALA A 177 4.87 33.36 -6.20
CA ALA A 177 3.81 32.99 -7.13
C ALA A 177 3.26 31.57 -6.86
N VAL A 178 4.15 30.60 -6.59
CA VAL A 178 3.77 29.24 -6.22
C VAL A 178 2.99 29.23 -4.90
N ARG A 179 3.45 29.98 -3.88
CA ARG A 179 2.76 30.08 -2.59
C ARG A 179 1.35 30.68 -2.75
N ALA A 180 1.21 31.75 -3.54
CA ALA A 180 -0.07 32.35 -3.84
C ALA A 180 -1.02 31.37 -4.55
N TYR A 181 -0.50 30.60 -5.52
CA TYR A 181 -1.26 29.55 -6.17
C TYR A 181 -1.69 28.46 -5.19
N LEU A 182 -0.78 27.93 -4.37
CA LEU A 182 -1.09 26.91 -3.37
C LEU A 182 -2.18 27.38 -2.41
N GLN A 183 -2.09 28.63 -1.94
CA GLN A 183 -3.10 29.24 -1.08
C GLN A 183 -4.48 29.32 -1.75
N SER A 184 -4.52 29.60 -3.06
CA SER A 184 -5.77 29.66 -3.83
C SER A 184 -6.44 28.29 -4.02
N VAL A 185 -5.64 27.22 -4.05
CA VAL A 185 -6.13 25.85 -4.15
C VAL A 185 -6.61 25.33 -2.80
N ASP A 186 -5.78 25.50 -1.77
CA ASP A 186 -6.06 25.08 -0.40
C ASP A 186 -5.14 25.86 0.57
N ALA A 187 -5.75 26.60 1.50
CA ALA A 187 -5.03 27.40 2.48
C ALA A 187 -4.02 26.59 3.32
N SER A 188 -4.27 25.28 3.54
CA SER A 188 -3.36 24.40 4.26
C SER A 188 -2.04 24.13 3.52
N LEU A 189 -2.02 24.32 2.19
CA LEU A 189 -0.83 24.11 1.36
C LEU A 189 0.11 25.32 1.36
N ALA A 190 -0.39 26.52 1.70
CA ALA A 190 0.38 27.76 1.64
C ALA A 190 1.58 27.79 2.62
N GLY A 191 1.44 27.09 3.75
CA GLY A 191 2.47 26.99 4.78
C GLY A 191 3.53 25.91 4.51
N LEU A 192 3.40 25.13 3.45
CA LEU A 192 4.35 24.06 3.15
C LEU A 192 5.69 24.63 2.66
N PRO A 193 6.82 24.01 3.02
CA PRO A 193 8.08 24.19 2.32
C PRO A 193 7.91 23.93 0.82
N ILE A 194 8.52 24.80 0.00
CA ILE A 194 8.47 24.70 -1.47
C ILE A 194 9.86 24.32 -1.95
N ILE A 195 9.97 23.13 -2.54
CA ILE A 195 11.17 22.63 -3.20
C ILE A 195 11.09 23.02 -4.67
N VAL A 196 12.09 23.70 -5.19
CA VAL A 196 12.18 24.05 -6.62
C VAL A 196 13.37 23.34 -7.23
N LYS A 197 13.14 22.66 -8.36
CA LYS A 197 14.21 22.07 -9.17
C LYS A 197 14.02 22.47 -10.62
N ALA A 198 14.90 23.33 -11.10
CA ALA A 198 15.01 23.71 -12.50
C ALA A 198 16.12 22.89 -13.15
N PHE A 199 15.84 22.25 -14.28
CA PHE A 199 16.80 21.46 -15.04
C PHE A 199 17.01 22.10 -16.40
N ALA A 200 18.26 22.25 -16.84
CA ALA A 200 18.57 22.80 -18.14
C ALA A 200 19.91 22.26 -18.67
N SER A 201 20.02 22.06 -19.97
CA SER A 201 21.32 22.04 -20.64
C SER A 201 21.94 23.44 -20.56
N GLY A 202 23.14 23.56 -19.99
CA GLY A 202 23.83 24.86 -19.93
C GLY A 202 24.08 25.45 -21.33
N GLU A 203 24.48 24.60 -22.28
CA GLU A 203 24.66 25.01 -23.68
C GLU A 203 23.34 25.37 -24.36
N GLY A 204 22.27 24.62 -24.07
CA GLY A 204 20.93 24.87 -24.60
C GLY A 204 20.36 26.20 -24.12
N LEU A 205 20.44 26.46 -22.82
CA LEU A 205 20.01 27.71 -22.23
C LEU A 205 20.84 28.91 -22.73
N ALA A 206 22.16 28.79 -22.78
CA ALA A 206 23.04 29.84 -23.32
C ALA A 206 22.71 30.17 -24.80
N TYR A 207 22.44 29.14 -25.60
CA TYR A 207 21.98 29.31 -26.98
C TYR A 207 20.63 30.03 -27.05
N LEU A 208 19.67 29.66 -26.20
CA LEU A 208 18.36 30.33 -26.15
C LEU A 208 18.47 31.81 -25.74
N LEU A 209 19.25 32.14 -24.71
CA LEU A 209 19.44 33.52 -24.25
C LEU A 209 20.11 34.39 -25.31
N SER A 210 21.11 33.86 -26.02
CA SER A 210 21.73 34.59 -27.13
C SER A 210 20.81 34.76 -28.33
N LYS A 211 20.02 33.73 -28.67
CA LYS A 211 18.98 33.80 -29.71
C LYS A 211 17.87 34.79 -29.36
N ALA A 212 17.56 34.93 -28.09
CA ALA A 212 16.59 35.89 -27.56
C ALA A 212 17.09 37.36 -27.61
N GLY A 213 18.38 37.58 -27.91
CA GLY A 213 18.98 38.92 -27.89
C GLY A 213 19.25 39.46 -26.48
N MET A 214 19.15 38.63 -25.44
CA MET A 214 19.44 39.04 -24.06
C MET A 214 20.94 39.21 -23.80
N THR A 215 21.77 38.52 -24.58
CA THR A 215 23.23 38.53 -24.41
C THR A 215 23.93 38.16 -25.72
N SER A 216 25.21 38.52 -25.83
CA SER A 216 26.04 38.07 -26.94
C SER A 216 26.31 36.57 -26.82
N ARG A 217 26.63 35.91 -27.94
CA ARG A 217 27.03 34.49 -27.92
C ARG A 217 28.33 34.25 -27.14
N ALA A 218 29.19 35.25 -27.01
CA ALA A 218 30.43 35.15 -26.25
C ALA A 218 30.16 35.18 -24.73
N ASP A 219 29.18 35.98 -24.31
CA ASP A 219 28.90 36.23 -22.89
C ASP A 219 27.77 35.33 -22.34
N SER A 220 27.07 34.60 -23.21
CA SER A 220 25.90 33.79 -22.83
C SER A 220 26.22 32.73 -21.77
N GLN A 221 27.41 32.13 -21.82
CA GLN A 221 27.79 31.09 -20.87
C GLN A 221 28.07 31.67 -19.47
N ASP A 222 28.69 32.86 -19.40
CA ASP A 222 28.92 33.55 -18.13
C ASP A 222 27.59 34.01 -17.51
N MET A 223 26.70 34.56 -18.34
CA MET A 223 25.34 34.93 -17.93
C MET A 223 24.60 33.74 -17.31
N VAL A 224 24.58 32.57 -17.97
CA VAL A 224 23.96 31.35 -17.42
C VAL A 224 24.61 30.95 -16.09
N SER A 225 25.93 30.97 -16.02
CA SER A 225 26.66 30.60 -14.79
C SER A 225 26.27 31.51 -13.61
N ARG A 226 26.24 32.83 -13.82
CA ARG A 226 25.87 33.82 -12.80
C ARG A 226 24.41 33.70 -12.40
N PHE A 227 23.52 33.54 -13.38
CA PHE A 227 22.09 33.38 -13.15
C PHE A 227 21.77 32.14 -12.33
N THR A 228 22.30 30.99 -12.73
CA THR A 228 22.00 29.72 -12.04
C THR A 228 22.57 29.67 -10.63
N ARG A 229 23.73 30.31 -10.40
CA ARG A 229 24.28 30.51 -9.05
C ARG A 229 23.39 31.42 -8.20
N GLY A 230 23.00 32.58 -8.73
CA GLY A 230 22.07 33.51 -8.08
C GLY A 230 20.73 32.86 -7.71
N PHE A 231 20.20 32.05 -8.63
CA PHE A 231 18.95 31.32 -8.42
C PHE A 231 19.07 30.27 -7.31
N SER A 232 20.16 29.48 -7.31
CA SER A 232 20.34 28.39 -6.33
C SER A 232 20.75 28.89 -4.95
N GLN A 233 21.40 30.06 -4.84
CA GLN A 233 21.79 30.62 -3.55
C GLN A 233 20.64 31.35 -2.83
N ALA A 234 19.52 31.60 -3.52
CA ALA A 234 18.40 32.38 -3.01
C ALA A 234 17.71 31.71 -1.81
N ASP A 235 17.68 30.38 -1.76
CA ASP A 235 17.02 29.59 -0.72
C ASP A 235 17.56 28.17 -0.74
N ASP A 236 17.61 27.52 0.43
CA ASP A 236 18.16 26.17 0.61
C ASP A 236 17.33 25.07 -0.08
N MET A 237 16.09 25.35 -0.45
CA MET A 237 15.20 24.42 -1.15
C MET A 237 15.07 24.71 -2.64
N VAL A 238 15.90 25.61 -3.19
CA VAL A 238 15.88 26.01 -4.60
C VAL A 238 17.16 25.57 -5.29
N ASP A 239 17.01 24.71 -6.30
CA ASP A 239 18.14 24.22 -7.09
C ASP A 239 17.97 24.56 -8.57
N PHE A 240 19.00 25.15 -9.17
CA PHE A 240 19.17 25.19 -10.62
C PHE A 240 20.26 24.20 -11.05
N VAL A 241 19.87 23.14 -11.74
CA VAL A 241 20.74 22.03 -12.11
C VAL A 241 21.07 22.09 -13.60
N LEU A 242 22.30 22.48 -13.90
CA LEU A 242 22.86 22.37 -15.24
C LEU A 242 23.24 20.92 -15.53
N VAL A 243 22.54 20.30 -16.48
CA VAL A 243 22.89 18.96 -16.96
C VAL A 243 24.03 19.04 -17.97
N GLY A 244 24.88 18.00 -17.98
CA GLY A 244 25.98 17.90 -18.93
C GLY A 244 25.50 17.72 -20.37
N LYS A 245 26.46 17.70 -21.31
CA LYS A 245 26.17 17.61 -22.75
C LYS A 245 25.35 16.36 -23.09
N GLY A 246 24.40 16.53 -24.00
CA GLY A 246 23.60 15.44 -24.56
C GLY A 246 22.14 15.83 -24.69
N LYS A 247 21.51 15.33 -25.76
CA LYS A 247 20.08 15.49 -25.98
C LYS A 247 19.30 14.78 -24.87
N ASP A 248 18.15 15.33 -24.49
CA ASP A 248 17.16 14.73 -23.58
C ASP A 248 17.67 14.46 -22.14
N ARG A 249 18.83 15.03 -21.75
CA ARG A 249 19.42 14.85 -20.41
C ARG A 249 18.64 15.60 -19.33
N ALA A 250 18.16 16.81 -19.64
CA ALA A 250 17.33 17.62 -18.76
C ALA A 250 16.00 16.90 -18.52
N ASP A 251 15.36 16.46 -19.61
CA ASP A 251 14.10 15.72 -19.63
C ASP A 251 14.20 14.44 -18.81
N HIS A 252 15.28 13.66 -19.00
CA HIS A 252 15.51 12.45 -18.23
C HIS A 252 15.61 12.73 -16.72
N LYS A 253 16.27 13.83 -16.34
CA LYS A 253 16.44 14.20 -14.93
C LYS A 253 15.13 14.73 -14.32
N LEU A 254 14.39 15.54 -15.07
CA LEU A 254 13.06 16.04 -14.71
C LEU A 254 12.07 14.88 -14.53
N MET A 255 12.02 13.93 -15.47
CA MET A 255 11.20 12.73 -15.36
C MET A 255 11.59 11.85 -14.17
N GLY A 256 12.89 11.70 -13.90
CA GLY A 256 13.39 10.96 -12.73
C GLY A 256 12.94 11.60 -11.42
N ALA A 257 13.10 12.91 -11.28
CA ALA A 257 12.65 13.66 -10.12
C ALA A 257 11.13 13.56 -9.95
N PHE A 258 10.37 13.71 -11.04
CA PHE A 258 8.91 13.57 -11.01
C PHE A 258 8.48 12.23 -10.41
N ARG A 259 9.01 11.10 -10.93
CA ARG A 259 8.64 9.76 -10.44
C ARG A 259 8.99 9.57 -8.96
N GLN A 260 10.17 10.04 -8.54
CA GLN A 260 10.63 9.91 -7.16
C GLN A 260 9.70 10.64 -6.17
N PHE A 261 9.28 11.86 -6.51
CA PHE A 261 8.54 12.70 -5.57
C PHE A 261 7.03 12.57 -5.70
N ALA A 262 6.49 12.32 -6.90
CA ALA A 262 5.05 12.22 -7.12
C ALA A 262 4.41 11.10 -6.26
N GLU A 263 5.11 10.00 -6.07
CA GLU A 263 4.66 8.86 -5.26
C GLU A 263 4.95 9.01 -3.76
N SER A 264 5.72 10.05 -3.37
CA SER A 264 6.04 10.29 -1.97
C SER A 264 4.79 10.70 -1.17
N PRO A 265 4.52 10.07 -0.01
CA PRO A 265 3.45 10.51 0.89
C PRO A 265 3.63 11.95 1.40
N SER A 266 4.87 12.36 1.60
CA SER A 266 5.25 13.70 2.06
C SER A 266 5.07 14.77 0.98
N CYS A 267 5.10 14.40 -0.31
CA CYS A 267 4.81 15.35 -1.37
C CYS A 267 3.30 15.60 -1.44
N ARG A 268 2.86 16.81 -1.08
CA ARG A 268 1.45 17.21 -1.05
C ARG A 268 0.99 17.82 -2.36
N ARG A 269 1.91 18.46 -3.10
CA ARG A 269 1.63 19.06 -4.41
C ARG A 269 2.85 19.02 -5.31
N VAL A 270 2.63 18.82 -6.61
CA VAL A 270 3.65 18.91 -7.66
C VAL A 270 3.18 19.91 -8.70
N LEU A 271 3.98 20.93 -8.98
CA LEU A 271 3.82 21.84 -10.10
C LEU A 271 4.84 21.47 -11.17
N LEU A 272 4.37 21.17 -12.37
CA LEU A 272 5.20 20.77 -13.49
C LEU A 272 5.19 21.84 -14.58
N ALA A 273 6.30 22.55 -14.72
CA ALA A 273 6.58 23.52 -15.77
C ALA A 273 7.44 22.85 -16.86
N GLY A 274 6.81 21.95 -17.63
CA GLY A 274 7.45 21.21 -18.72
C GLY A 274 6.45 20.83 -19.83
N CYS A 275 5.28 21.46 -19.86
CA CYS A 275 4.15 21.08 -20.72
C CYS A 275 4.29 21.48 -22.20
N HIS A 276 5.51 21.70 -22.68
CA HIS A 276 5.79 22.12 -24.04
C HIS A 276 6.17 20.94 -24.96
N ASP A 277 6.76 19.88 -24.38
CA ASP A 277 7.17 18.67 -25.09
C ASP A 277 6.23 17.50 -24.80
N ASN A 278 5.64 16.92 -25.87
CA ASN A 278 4.79 15.73 -25.77
C ASN A 278 5.57 14.49 -25.28
N GLY A 279 6.91 14.53 -25.25
CA GLY A 279 7.75 13.50 -24.64
C GLY A 279 7.39 13.17 -23.19
N TYR A 280 6.91 14.14 -22.41
CA TYR A 280 6.49 13.91 -21.02
C TYR A 280 5.12 13.25 -20.88
N VAL A 281 4.26 13.34 -21.90
CA VAL A 281 2.86 12.86 -21.85
C VAL A 281 2.82 11.38 -21.52
N ARG A 282 3.63 10.56 -22.18
CA ARG A 282 3.69 9.10 -21.94
C ARG A 282 4.01 8.73 -20.49
N MET A 283 4.82 9.55 -19.81
CA MET A 283 5.09 9.35 -18.39
C MET A 283 3.88 9.76 -17.55
N LEU A 284 3.27 10.89 -17.86
CA LEU A 284 2.15 11.47 -17.11
C LEU A 284 0.85 10.66 -17.25
N GLU A 285 0.59 10.05 -18.41
CA GLU A 285 -0.58 9.18 -18.66
C GLU A 285 -0.69 8.05 -17.63
N LYS A 286 0.45 7.46 -17.23
CA LYS A 286 0.51 6.40 -16.22
C LYS A 286 -0.12 6.84 -14.90
N TYR A 287 0.09 8.10 -14.53
CA TYR A 287 -0.43 8.67 -13.30
C TYR A 287 -1.86 9.20 -13.47
N ALA A 288 -2.15 9.82 -14.62
CA ALA A 288 -3.46 10.38 -14.92
C ALA A 288 -4.59 9.32 -14.89
N HIS A 289 -4.32 8.12 -15.39
CA HIS A 289 -5.34 7.07 -15.52
C HIS A 289 -5.34 6.03 -14.40
N HIS A 290 -4.17 5.71 -13.84
CA HIS A 290 -4.03 4.58 -12.93
C HIS A 290 -3.77 4.97 -11.47
N ASN A 291 -3.44 6.24 -11.18
CA ASN A 291 -3.12 6.67 -9.82
C ASN A 291 -3.80 8.00 -9.48
N ARG A 292 -5.05 7.91 -9.02
CA ARG A 292 -5.86 9.09 -8.66
C ARG A 292 -5.20 9.96 -7.59
N THR A 293 -4.57 9.33 -6.59
CA THR A 293 -3.88 10.06 -5.51
C THR A 293 -2.76 10.94 -6.05
N VAL A 294 -2.01 10.49 -7.04
CA VAL A 294 -0.97 11.30 -7.69
C VAL A 294 -1.60 12.34 -8.63
N ALA A 295 -2.62 11.95 -9.39
CA ALA A 295 -3.32 12.87 -10.30
C ALA A 295 -3.88 14.10 -9.57
N ASP A 296 -4.50 13.89 -8.41
CA ASP A 296 -5.04 14.97 -7.59
C ASP A 296 -3.94 15.91 -7.04
N LYS A 297 -2.70 15.42 -6.88
CA LYS A 297 -1.52 16.18 -6.40
C LYS A 297 -0.74 16.89 -7.49
N VAL A 298 -0.89 16.55 -8.77
CA VAL A 298 -0.15 17.19 -9.87
C VAL A 298 -0.92 18.37 -10.47
N THR A 299 -0.22 19.47 -10.73
CA THR A 299 -0.69 20.64 -11.48
C THR A 299 0.28 20.93 -12.61
N LEU A 300 -0.24 21.12 -13.81
CA LEU A 300 0.52 21.54 -14.99
C LEU A 300 0.63 23.07 -15.02
N VAL A 301 1.86 23.58 -15.03
CA VAL A 301 2.10 25.01 -15.29
C VAL A 301 2.12 25.20 -16.79
N LYS A 302 1.06 25.78 -17.34
CA LYS A 302 0.93 26.09 -18.76
C LYS A 302 1.71 27.36 -19.09
N SER A 303 2.26 27.38 -20.30
CA SER A 303 2.92 28.53 -20.90
C SER A 303 2.19 28.95 -22.18
N PHE A 304 2.68 29.97 -22.87
CA PHE A 304 2.21 30.44 -24.18
C PHE A 304 2.22 29.32 -25.24
N GLN A 305 3.07 28.32 -25.07
CA GLN A 305 3.09 27.11 -25.89
C GLN A 305 2.94 25.88 -25.01
N THR A 306 1.84 25.15 -25.20
CA THR A 306 1.57 23.87 -24.54
C THR A 306 1.42 22.79 -25.62
N GLY A 307 2.03 21.62 -25.41
CA GLY A 307 1.91 20.49 -26.30
C GLY A 307 0.45 20.03 -26.42
N SER A 308 0.00 19.71 -27.64
CA SER A 308 -1.40 19.37 -27.92
C SER A 308 -1.88 18.14 -27.16
N GLU A 309 -0.98 17.18 -26.93
CA GLU A 309 -1.30 15.92 -26.24
C GLU A 309 -1.54 16.11 -24.74
N PHE A 310 -1.11 17.22 -24.13
CA PHE A 310 -1.42 17.50 -22.72
C PHE A 310 -2.91 17.76 -22.48
N ALA A 311 -3.67 18.13 -23.52
CA ALA A 311 -5.11 18.35 -23.40
C ALA A 311 -5.90 17.06 -23.11
N SER A 312 -5.33 15.88 -23.42
CA SER A 312 -5.94 14.59 -23.09
C SER A 312 -5.79 14.23 -21.61
N LEU A 313 -4.82 14.86 -20.92
CA LEU A 313 -4.48 14.56 -19.54
C LEU A 313 -5.41 15.31 -18.58
N ARG A 314 -5.96 14.59 -17.59
CA ARG A 314 -6.89 15.14 -16.58
C ARG A 314 -6.18 15.73 -15.36
N PHE A 315 -5.14 16.53 -15.57
CA PHE A 315 -4.48 17.26 -14.48
C PHE A 315 -5.05 18.67 -14.32
N ALA A 316 -4.99 19.20 -13.09
CA ALA A 316 -5.20 20.62 -12.87
C ALA A 316 -4.15 21.44 -13.63
N SER A 317 -4.45 22.69 -13.99
CA SER A 317 -3.50 23.56 -14.66
C SER A 317 -3.54 24.99 -14.14
N THR A 318 -2.41 25.67 -14.17
CA THR A 318 -2.23 27.08 -13.81
C THR A 318 -1.23 27.76 -14.75
N THR A 319 -1.11 29.09 -14.70
CA THR A 319 -0.07 29.87 -15.40
C THR A 319 0.74 30.69 -14.39
N MET A 320 1.96 31.08 -14.76
CA MET A 320 2.87 31.85 -13.90
C MET A 320 3.47 33.02 -14.72
N GLU A 321 2.58 33.85 -15.27
CA GLU A 321 2.90 34.92 -16.24
C GLU A 321 3.76 36.06 -15.68
N THR A 322 3.86 36.18 -14.35
CA THR A 322 4.72 37.18 -13.70
C THR A 322 6.19 36.74 -13.59
N VAL A 323 6.46 35.45 -13.81
CA VAL A 323 7.76 34.80 -13.60
C VAL A 323 8.35 34.32 -14.93
N PHE A 324 7.54 33.64 -15.74
CA PHE A 324 7.96 33.16 -17.06
C PHE A 324 7.51 34.13 -18.14
N ARG A 325 8.23 34.10 -19.27
CA ARG A 325 7.80 34.81 -20.47
C ARG A 325 6.43 34.31 -20.92
N ASN A 326 5.60 35.24 -21.39
CA ASN A 326 4.27 34.96 -21.95
C ASN A 326 4.24 35.00 -23.49
N ARG A 327 5.40 35.12 -24.15
CA ARG A 327 5.53 35.26 -25.60
C ARG A 327 6.72 34.47 -26.13
N PRO A 328 6.62 33.88 -27.33
CA PRO A 328 7.73 33.17 -27.98
C PRO A 328 8.90 34.11 -28.26
N LEU A 329 10.11 33.55 -28.35
CA LEU A 329 11.28 34.31 -28.78
C LEU A 329 11.09 34.86 -30.20
N GLN A 330 11.16 36.18 -30.34
CA GLN A 330 11.21 36.81 -31.65
C GLN A 330 12.59 36.58 -32.27
N VAL A 331 12.64 35.77 -33.32
CA VAL A 331 13.87 35.54 -34.08
C VAL A 331 14.14 36.78 -34.93
N TYR A 332 14.95 37.71 -34.42
CA TYR A 332 15.50 38.80 -35.22
C TYR A 332 16.47 38.21 -36.25
N GLY A 333 16.02 38.07 -37.50
CA GLY A 333 16.86 37.60 -38.60
C GLY A 333 16.18 36.79 -39.71
N GLY A 334 14.87 36.50 -39.62
CA GLY A 334 14.13 35.98 -40.77
C GLY A 334 13.80 37.11 -41.76
N PRO A 335 13.92 36.92 -43.09
CA PRO A 335 13.36 37.88 -44.03
C PRO A 335 11.86 38.04 -43.77
N PRO A 336 11.25 39.22 -43.99
CA PRO A 336 9.82 39.39 -43.82
C PRO A 336 9.13 38.33 -44.69
N MET A 337 8.33 37.44 -44.08
CA MET A 337 7.40 36.65 -44.86
C MET A 337 6.37 37.61 -45.43
N THR A 338 6.60 38.06 -46.67
CA THR A 338 5.56 38.65 -47.49
C THR A 338 4.40 37.65 -47.56
N PRO A 339 3.16 38.07 -47.26
CA PRO A 339 2.02 37.18 -47.39
C PRO A 339 1.95 36.70 -48.84
N LEU A 340 1.90 35.38 -49.03
CA LEU A 340 1.80 34.72 -50.32
C LEU A 340 0.53 35.26 -51.03
N ALA A 341 0.74 36.05 -52.08
CA ALA A 341 -0.34 36.52 -52.92
C ALA A 341 -1.06 35.31 -53.53
N THR A 342 -2.37 35.23 -53.31
CA THR A 342 -3.29 34.31 -53.99
C THR A 342 -3.12 34.41 -55.51
N PRO A 343 -2.97 33.28 -56.24
CA PRO A 343 -2.89 33.34 -57.69
C PRO A 343 -4.25 33.68 -58.29
N SER A 344 -4.35 34.89 -58.85
CA SER A 344 -5.45 35.32 -59.71
C SER A 344 -5.46 34.50 -61.01
N THR A 345 -6.59 33.85 -61.27
CA THR A 345 -6.86 33.08 -62.49
C THR A 345 -7.09 34.04 -63.65
N THR A 346 -6.22 34.02 -64.65
CA THR A 346 -6.52 34.56 -66.00
C THR A 346 -6.17 33.52 -67.06
N PRO A 347 -7.06 33.27 -68.05
CA PRO A 347 -6.83 32.24 -69.06
C PRO A 347 -5.93 32.78 -70.17
N VAL A 348 -4.83 32.08 -70.45
CA VAL A 348 -3.95 32.35 -71.59
C VAL A 348 -4.42 31.51 -72.78
N THR A 349 -4.82 32.19 -73.84
CA THR A 349 -5.16 31.62 -75.15
C THR A 349 -3.88 31.38 -75.94
N SER A 350 -3.58 30.13 -76.28
CA SER A 350 -2.47 29.77 -77.18
C SER A 350 -2.98 29.54 -78.61
N PRO A 351 -2.27 30.00 -79.67
CA PRO A 351 -2.61 29.67 -81.05
C PRO A 351 -2.10 28.27 -81.45
N MET A 352 -2.93 27.54 -82.19
CA MET A 352 -2.61 26.27 -82.85
C MET A 352 -1.68 26.48 -84.05
N THR A 353 -0.67 25.62 -84.17
CA THR A 353 -0.09 25.19 -85.45
C THR A 353 0.01 23.66 -85.49
N PRO A 354 -0.11 23.03 -86.66
CA PRO A 354 -0.48 21.61 -86.77
C PRO A 354 0.70 20.65 -86.93
N VAL A 355 0.34 19.39 -86.68
CA VAL A 355 1.13 18.17 -86.52
C VAL A 355 1.69 17.62 -87.84
N LEU A 356 2.95 17.17 -87.80
CA LEU A 356 3.52 16.00 -88.50
C LEU A 356 4.41 15.30 -87.46
N GLY A 357 4.48 14.00 -87.24
CA GLY A 357 4.01 12.79 -87.88
C GLY A 357 4.97 11.67 -87.43
N ALA A 358 4.47 10.44 -87.31
CA ALA A 358 5.22 9.18 -87.05
C ALA A 358 5.81 9.01 -85.63
N GLN A 359 5.92 7.82 -85.03
CA GLN A 359 5.51 6.46 -85.35
C GLN A 359 5.56 5.67 -84.03
N TYR A 360 4.67 4.69 -83.89
CA TYR A 360 4.55 3.81 -82.74
C TYR A 360 5.55 2.64 -82.85
N VAL A 361 6.33 2.37 -81.81
CA VAL A 361 7.01 1.07 -81.59
C VAL A 361 6.90 0.70 -80.10
N PRO A 362 6.39 -0.50 -79.74
CA PRO A 362 6.10 -0.88 -78.35
C PRO A 362 7.32 -1.47 -77.61
N ILE A 363 7.37 -1.27 -76.29
CA ILE A 363 8.35 -1.84 -75.35
C ILE A 363 7.78 -3.14 -74.73
N PRO A 364 8.54 -4.25 -74.61
CA PRO A 364 8.05 -5.49 -74.01
C PRO A 364 8.16 -5.50 -72.48
N ILE A 365 7.19 -6.18 -71.86
CA ILE A 365 7.09 -6.48 -70.43
C ILE A 365 7.76 -7.83 -70.15
N LEU A 366 8.69 -7.88 -69.19
CA LEU A 366 9.08 -9.07 -68.41
C LEU A 366 9.92 -8.55 -67.23
N GLY A 367 9.86 -9.01 -65.99
CA GLY A 367 9.16 -10.13 -65.38
C GLY A 367 9.36 -10.04 -63.86
N ARG A 368 8.41 -10.66 -63.18
CA ARG A 368 8.17 -10.77 -61.73
C ARG A 368 9.24 -11.63 -61.04
N MET A 369 9.58 -11.34 -59.78
CA MET A 369 9.67 -12.35 -58.70
C MET A 369 10.00 -11.71 -57.33
N THR A 370 9.05 -11.84 -56.41
CA THR A 370 9.24 -12.00 -54.96
C THR A 370 8.97 -13.49 -54.64
N PRO A 371 9.25 -14.02 -53.43
CA PRO A 371 8.78 -13.51 -52.13
C PRO A 371 9.79 -12.68 -51.35
#